data_AF-A0A358L6G4-F1
#
_entry.id   AF-A0A358L6G4-F1
#
_cell.length_a   1.000
_cell.length_b   1.000
_cell.length_c   1.000
_cell.angle_alpha   90.00
_cell.angle_beta   90.00
_cell.angle_gamma   90.00
#
_symmetry.space_group_name_H-M   'P 1'
#
loop_
_entity.id
_entity.type
_entity.pdbx_description
1 polymer ?
#
loop_
_entity_poly.entity_id
_entity_poly.type
_entity_poly.pdbx_seq_one_letter_code
_entity_poly.pdbx_strand_id
1 'polypeptide(L)'
;MRFSRIVTGLACAFMLNANAATVEDYMQYLPDGANLALMVQKVGAPAPSIDYHSKQMALPASTMKVITALAALLQLGPDYRFHTQLESKGSVSNGTLKGDLVARFGGDPTLTRQDLRNMVTALKKQGVDHIQGNLVIDTSVFASHDKAPGWPWNDMTQ
;
A
#
# COMPACT_ATOMS: atom_id res chain seq x y z
N MET A 1 -59.99 -26.66 60.18
CA MET A 1 -60.67 -25.65 59.31
C MET A 1 -59.57 -24.76 58.74
N ARG A 2 -59.08 -25.03 57.52
CA ARG A 2 -59.56 -24.51 56.20
C ARG A 2 -59.02 -23.09 55.89
N PHE A 3 -58.06 -23.05 54.94
CA PHE A 3 -57.77 -22.02 53.90
C PHE A 3 -57.46 -20.58 54.37
N SER A 4 -56.47 -19.84 53.85
CA SER A 4 -56.07 -19.63 52.44
C SER A 4 -54.66 -19.01 52.40
N ARG A 5 -53.63 -19.72 51.92
CA ARG A 5 -53.05 -19.64 50.55
C ARG A 5 -52.51 -18.26 50.14
N ILE A 6 -51.22 -18.07 50.46
CA ILE A 6 -50.12 -17.63 49.58
C ILE A 6 -50.60 -17.03 48.25
N VAL A 7 -50.57 -15.70 48.14
CA VAL A 7 -50.65 -15.01 46.85
C VAL A 7 -49.25 -14.95 46.27
N THR A 8 -49.09 -15.72 45.21
CA THR A 8 -47.90 -15.99 44.42
C THR A 8 -47.29 -14.70 43.85
N GLY A 9 -46.05 -14.41 44.23
CA GLY A 9 -45.19 -13.52 43.46
C GLY A 9 -44.76 -14.21 42.18
N LEU A 10 -45.28 -13.77 41.04
CA LEU A 10 -44.79 -14.18 39.73
C LEU A 10 -44.50 -12.92 38.92
N ALA A 11 -43.36 -12.29 39.20
CA ALA A 11 -42.79 -11.31 38.31
C ALA A 11 -42.23 -12.08 37.11
N CYS A 12 -42.93 -12.06 35.98
CA CYS A 12 -42.41 -12.49 34.69
C CYS A 12 -41.23 -11.59 34.31
N ALA A 13 -40.00 -12.03 34.61
CA ALA A 13 -38.81 -11.47 34.00
C ALA A 13 -38.75 -11.97 32.55
N PHE A 14 -39.36 -11.24 31.62
CA PHE A 14 -39.06 -11.40 30.20
C PHE A 14 -37.62 -10.92 29.97
N MET A 15 -36.67 -11.85 29.99
CA MET A 15 -35.33 -11.57 29.48
C MET A 15 -35.42 -11.50 27.95
N LEU A 16 -35.42 -10.28 27.41
CA LEU A 16 -35.21 -10.03 25.99
C LEU A 16 -33.76 -10.41 25.66
N ASN A 17 -33.56 -11.61 25.14
CA ASN A 17 -32.29 -11.98 24.53
C ASN A 17 -32.24 -11.41 23.11
N ALA A 18 -31.46 -10.37 22.90
CA ALA A 18 -31.09 -9.93 21.57
C ALA A 18 -29.84 -10.73 21.14
N ASN A 19 -30.02 -11.69 20.24
CA ASN A 19 -28.89 -12.33 19.57
C ASN A 19 -28.50 -11.47 18.37
N ALA A 20 -27.20 -11.22 18.20
CA ALA A 20 -26.70 -10.67 16.94
C ALA A 20 -26.95 -11.69 15.83
N ALA A 21 -27.29 -11.21 14.63
CA ALA A 21 -27.36 -12.07 13.45
C ALA A 21 -25.98 -12.68 13.17
N THR A 22 -25.99 -13.92 12.67
CA THR A 22 -24.77 -14.65 12.31
C THR A 22 -24.21 -14.12 10.98
N VAL A 23 -22.94 -14.43 10.67
CA VAL A 23 -22.35 -14.01 9.37
C VAL A 23 -23.11 -14.68 8.21
N GLU A 24 -23.57 -15.91 8.44
CA GLU A 24 -24.36 -16.73 7.54
C GLU A 24 -25.67 -16.05 7.12
N ASP A 25 -26.35 -15.35 8.05
CA ASP A 25 -27.59 -14.61 7.77
C ASP A 25 -27.36 -13.46 6.76
N TYR A 26 -26.13 -12.97 6.63
CA TYR A 26 -25.75 -11.93 5.68
C TYR A 26 -25.27 -12.48 4.33
N MET A 27 -24.96 -13.78 4.23
CA MET A 27 -24.52 -14.42 2.98
C MET A 27 -25.59 -14.39 1.89
N GLN A 28 -26.87 -14.37 2.27
CA GLN A 28 -27.99 -14.23 1.31
C GLN A 28 -27.96 -12.93 0.51
N TYR A 29 -27.22 -11.90 0.97
CA TYR A 29 -27.08 -10.63 0.25
C TYR A 29 -25.91 -10.62 -0.74
N LEU A 30 -25.06 -11.66 -0.71
CA LEU A 30 -23.98 -11.83 -1.66
C LEU A 30 -24.45 -12.66 -2.87
N PRO A 31 -23.83 -12.49 -4.04
CA PRO A 31 -24.09 -13.37 -5.18
C PRO A 31 -23.83 -14.83 -4.85
N ASP A 32 -24.62 -15.73 -5.44
CA ASP A 32 -24.42 -17.17 -5.31
C ASP A 32 -22.99 -17.58 -5.72
N GLY A 33 -22.35 -18.39 -4.89
CA GLY A 33 -20.96 -18.83 -5.09
C GLY A 33 -19.89 -17.85 -4.61
N ALA A 34 -20.27 -16.69 -4.04
CA ALA A 34 -19.32 -15.83 -3.35
C ALA A 34 -18.65 -16.54 -2.17
N ASN A 35 -17.38 -16.23 -1.94
CA ASN A 35 -16.59 -16.80 -0.83
C ASN A 35 -16.18 -15.68 0.12
N LEU A 36 -16.53 -15.81 1.40
CA LEU A 36 -16.18 -14.89 2.46
C LEU A 36 -15.23 -15.54 3.47
N ALA A 37 -14.15 -14.83 3.79
CA ALA A 37 -13.37 -15.01 5.00
C ALA A 37 -13.38 -13.67 5.77
N LEU A 38 -13.76 -13.70 7.05
CA LEU A 38 -13.93 -12.53 7.90
C LEU A 38 -13.38 -12.81 9.30
N MET A 39 -12.58 -11.88 9.81
CA MET A 39 -12.11 -11.88 11.19
C MET A 39 -12.26 -10.48 11.77
N VAL A 40 -12.89 -10.37 12.95
CA VAL A 40 -12.99 -9.12 13.71
C VAL A 40 -12.47 -9.37 15.10
N GLN A 41 -11.48 -8.60 15.52
CA GLN A 41 -10.83 -8.75 16.82
C GLN A 41 -10.62 -7.39 17.46
N LYS A 42 -11.03 -7.26 18.73
CA LYS A 42 -10.69 -6.10 19.54
C LYS A 42 -9.16 -6.05 19.71
N VAL A 43 -8.57 -4.87 19.50
CA VAL A 43 -7.12 -4.66 19.64
C VAL A 43 -6.64 -5.14 21.03
N GLY A 44 -5.62 -5.99 21.04
CA GLY A 44 -5.03 -6.56 22.25
C GLY A 44 -5.81 -7.72 22.90
N ALA A 45 -6.99 -8.09 22.40
CA ALA A 45 -7.71 -9.27 22.90
C ALA A 45 -7.04 -10.58 22.45
N PRO A 46 -7.11 -11.67 23.24
CA PRO A 46 -6.47 -12.94 22.89
C PRO A 46 -7.25 -13.76 21.85
N ALA A 47 -8.50 -13.41 21.57
CA ALA A 47 -9.38 -14.11 20.63
C ALA A 47 -10.26 -13.12 19.85
N PRO A 48 -10.66 -13.46 18.60
CA PRO A 48 -11.59 -12.66 17.80
C PRO A 48 -13.00 -12.66 18.39
N SER A 49 -13.74 -11.58 18.16
CA SER A 49 -15.18 -11.51 18.42
C SER A 49 -16.00 -12.10 17.28
N ILE A 50 -15.46 -12.12 16.06
CA ILE A 50 -16.04 -12.79 14.88
C ILE A 50 -14.91 -13.54 14.17
N ASP A 51 -15.11 -14.84 13.95
CA ASP A 51 -14.21 -15.69 13.16
C ASP A 51 -15.05 -16.52 12.19
N TYR A 52 -15.01 -16.15 10.91
CA TYR A 52 -15.68 -16.85 9.82
C TYR A 52 -14.64 -17.19 8.75
N HIS A 53 -14.19 -18.45 8.71
CA HIS A 53 -13.15 -18.92 7.79
C HIS A 53 -11.85 -18.10 7.79
N SER A 54 -11.46 -17.49 8.92
CA SER A 54 -10.30 -16.57 8.97
C SER A 54 -8.96 -17.19 8.53
N LYS A 55 -8.84 -18.52 8.61
CA LYS A 55 -7.66 -19.28 8.20
C LYS A 55 -7.63 -19.66 6.72
N GLN A 56 -8.72 -19.40 5.98
CA GLN A 56 -8.78 -19.67 4.55
C GLN A 56 -8.01 -18.58 3.78
N MET A 57 -7.10 -18.99 2.90
CA MET A 57 -6.38 -18.04 2.05
C MET A 57 -7.31 -17.40 1.02
N ALA A 58 -7.13 -16.09 0.78
CA ALA A 58 -7.89 -15.32 -0.18
C ALA A 58 -6.99 -14.31 -0.91
N LEU A 59 -7.46 -13.77 -2.04
CA LEU A 59 -6.78 -12.70 -2.74
C LEU A 59 -6.88 -11.40 -1.90
N PRO A 60 -5.76 -10.81 -1.47
CA PRO A 60 -5.81 -9.61 -0.63
C PRO A 60 -6.20 -8.35 -1.43
N ALA A 61 -6.05 -8.37 -2.76
CA ALA A 61 -6.16 -7.20 -3.61
C ALA A 61 -5.34 -6.02 -3.01
N SER A 62 -5.92 -4.82 -2.96
CA SER A 62 -5.23 -3.63 -2.43
C SER A 62 -4.98 -3.66 -0.92
N THR A 63 -5.52 -4.60 -0.14
CA THR A 63 -5.17 -4.73 1.30
C THR A 63 -3.71 -5.14 1.51
N MET A 64 -3.07 -5.73 0.49
CA MET A 64 -1.62 -5.99 0.47
C MET A 64 -0.80 -4.72 0.76
N LYS A 65 -1.32 -3.54 0.41
CA LYS A 65 -0.66 -2.24 0.67
C LYS A 65 -0.43 -1.99 2.16
N VAL A 66 -1.22 -2.58 3.07
CA VAL A 66 -0.99 -2.47 4.53
C VAL A 66 0.33 -3.11 4.93
N ILE A 67 0.63 -4.31 4.41
CA ILE A 67 1.90 -4.99 4.66
C ILE A 67 3.05 -4.20 4.03
N THR A 68 2.89 -3.74 2.79
CA THR A 68 3.91 -2.92 2.12
C THR A 68 4.23 -1.64 2.89
N ALA A 69 3.21 -0.93 3.39
CA ALA A 69 3.40 0.31 4.15
C ALA A 69 4.13 0.06 5.47
N LEU A 70 3.76 -1.00 6.21
CA LEU A 70 4.45 -1.38 7.44
C LEU A 70 5.92 -1.75 7.17
N ALA A 71 6.17 -2.58 6.16
CA ALA A 71 7.53 -2.97 5.79
C ALA A 71 8.38 -1.76 5.36
N ALA A 72 7.82 -0.84 4.58
CA ALA A 72 8.51 0.37 4.16
C ALA A 72 8.85 1.28 5.36
N LEU A 73 7.91 1.49 6.29
CA LEU A 73 8.16 2.30 7.49
C LEU A 73 9.25 1.68 8.37
N LEU A 74 9.26 0.36 8.55
CA LEU A 74 10.27 -0.33 9.36
C LEU A 74 11.65 -0.33 8.70
N GLN A 75 11.72 -0.47 7.37
CA GLN A 75 12.99 -0.63 6.64
C GLN A 75 13.62 0.71 6.23
N LEU A 76 12.80 1.68 5.81
CA LEU A 76 13.26 2.95 5.25
C LEU A 76 13.09 4.11 6.24
N GLY A 77 12.15 3.98 7.18
CA GLY A 77 11.76 5.07 8.08
C GLY A 77 10.76 6.05 7.43
N PRO A 78 10.08 6.88 8.25
CA PRO A 78 9.07 7.81 7.77
C PRO A 78 9.65 8.99 6.97
N ASP A 79 10.94 9.30 7.16
CA ASP A 79 11.61 10.44 6.53
C ASP A 79 12.33 10.08 5.22
N TYR A 80 12.22 8.83 4.77
CA TYR A 80 12.83 8.40 3.52
C TYR A 80 12.33 9.24 2.33
N ARG A 81 13.27 9.60 1.44
CA ARG A 81 12.98 10.30 0.20
C ARG A 81 13.65 9.58 -0.96
N PHE A 82 12.94 9.48 -2.07
CA PHE A 82 13.55 9.08 -3.33
C PHE A 82 14.49 10.18 -3.83
N HIS A 83 15.52 9.79 -4.57
CA HIS A 83 16.51 10.72 -5.13
C HIS A 83 16.66 10.50 -6.63
N THR A 84 16.63 11.59 -7.38
CA THR A 84 16.96 11.64 -8.82
C THR A 84 18.06 12.69 -9.00
N GLN A 85 19.15 12.34 -9.67
CA GLN A 85 20.37 13.16 -9.70
C GLN A 85 20.92 13.34 -11.12
N LEU A 86 21.55 14.48 -11.38
CA LEU A 86 22.44 14.70 -12.53
C LEU A 86 23.88 14.71 -12.01
N GLU A 87 24.70 13.79 -12.49
CA GLU A 87 26.06 13.55 -12.02
C GLU A 87 27.04 13.60 -13.20
N SER A 88 28.26 14.07 -12.95
CA SER A 88 29.36 13.90 -13.90
C SER A 88 30.71 13.83 -13.18
N LYS A 89 31.65 13.10 -13.79
CA LYS A 89 33.08 13.10 -13.41
C LYS A 89 33.93 14.00 -14.31
N GLY A 90 33.32 14.58 -15.35
CA GLY A 90 33.98 15.46 -16.30
C GLY A 90 34.20 16.87 -15.74
N SER A 91 35.25 17.54 -16.20
CA SER A 91 35.46 18.96 -15.90
C SER A 91 34.64 19.85 -16.82
N VAL A 92 34.14 20.98 -16.32
CA VAL A 92 33.50 22.01 -17.14
C VAL A 92 34.53 23.08 -17.50
N SER A 93 34.68 23.38 -18.79
CA SER A 93 35.58 24.43 -19.31
C SER A 93 34.91 25.16 -20.46
N ASN A 94 34.86 26.49 -20.40
CA ASN A 94 34.27 27.35 -21.44
C ASN A 94 32.85 26.90 -21.85
N GLY A 95 31.98 26.63 -20.87
CA GLY A 95 30.61 26.17 -21.18
C GLY A 95 30.50 24.68 -21.51
N THR A 96 31.61 23.94 -21.66
CA THR A 96 31.58 22.54 -22.12
C THR A 96 31.96 21.58 -21.01
N LEU A 97 31.05 20.66 -20.69
CA LEU A 97 31.33 19.48 -19.87
C LEU A 97 32.13 18.47 -20.69
N LYS A 98 33.37 18.18 -20.29
CA LYS A 98 34.24 17.19 -20.93
C LYS A 98 34.06 15.83 -20.24
N GLY A 99 33.11 15.05 -20.71
CA GLY A 99 32.74 13.76 -20.15
C GLY A 99 31.23 13.51 -20.19
N ASP A 100 30.82 12.36 -19.68
CA ASP A 100 29.42 11.95 -19.68
C ASP A 100 28.62 12.71 -18.62
N LEU A 101 27.36 13.00 -18.94
CA LEU A 101 26.35 13.41 -17.97
C LEU A 101 25.48 12.20 -17.64
N VAL A 102 25.42 11.81 -16.38
CA VAL A 102 24.61 10.69 -15.90
C VAL A 102 23.34 11.23 -15.26
N ALA A 103 22.18 10.84 -15.78
CA ALA A 103 20.89 11.03 -15.13
C ALA A 103 20.53 9.75 -14.36
N ARG A 104 20.73 9.78 -13.04
CA ARG A 104 20.47 8.65 -12.14
C ARG A 104 19.06 8.74 -11.58
N PHE A 105 18.22 7.75 -11.90
CA PHE A 105 16.84 7.65 -11.42
C PHE A 105 16.76 6.69 -10.24
N GLY A 106 16.22 7.16 -9.11
CA GLY A 106 16.08 6.35 -7.88
C GLY A 106 14.70 5.71 -7.70
N GLY A 107 13.81 5.78 -8.68
CA GLY A 107 12.46 5.20 -8.60
C GLY A 107 11.41 6.09 -7.93
N ASP A 108 11.58 7.41 -7.97
CA ASP A 108 10.61 8.36 -7.42
C ASP A 108 9.26 8.30 -8.16
N PRO A 109 8.17 7.83 -7.51
CA PRO A 109 6.85 7.75 -8.14
C PRO A 109 6.17 9.12 -8.30
N THR A 110 6.78 10.20 -7.77
CA THR A 110 6.26 11.57 -7.81
C THR A 110 7.02 12.48 -8.77
N LEU A 111 8.10 12.00 -9.40
CA LEU A 111 8.92 12.78 -10.32
C LEU A 111 8.10 13.31 -11.50
N THR A 112 8.17 14.62 -11.74
CA THR A 112 7.44 15.27 -12.83
C THR A 112 8.37 15.73 -13.96
N ARG A 113 7.77 16.06 -15.11
CA ARG A 113 8.47 16.75 -16.21
C ARG A 113 9.05 18.10 -15.79
N GLN A 114 8.43 18.77 -14.81
CA GLN A 114 8.92 20.06 -14.33
C GLN A 114 10.17 19.90 -13.48
N ASP A 115 10.27 18.84 -12.67
CA ASP A 115 11.46 18.54 -11.89
C ASP A 115 12.67 18.29 -12.80
N LEU A 116 12.48 17.52 -13.87
CA LEU A 116 13.52 17.33 -14.89
C LEU A 116 13.96 18.65 -15.54
N ARG A 117 13.01 19.53 -15.88
CA ARG A 117 13.34 20.88 -16.40
C ARG A 117 14.12 21.71 -15.38
N ASN A 118 13.74 21.63 -14.11
CA ASN A 118 14.42 22.33 -13.03
C ASN A 118 15.85 21.81 -12.84
N MET A 119 16.07 20.50 -12.91
CA MET A 119 17.39 19.86 -12.85
C MET A 119 18.29 20.32 -14.01
N VAL A 120 17.79 20.32 -15.24
CA VAL A 120 18.54 20.82 -16.40
C VAL A 120 18.79 22.33 -16.30
N THR A 121 17.84 23.10 -15.78
CA THR A 121 18.03 24.53 -15.53
C THR A 121 19.12 24.78 -14.49
N ALA A 122 19.18 23.98 -13.43
CA ALA A 122 20.23 24.04 -12.43
C ALA A 122 21.60 23.71 -13.03
N LEU A 123 21.68 22.68 -13.87
CA LEU A 123 22.90 22.33 -14.61
C LEU A 123 23.36 23.47 -15.54
N LYS A 124 22.43 24.09 -16.29
CA LYS A 124 22.70 25.26 -17.13
C LYS A 124 23.25 26.43 -16.30
N LYS A 125 22.68 26.70 -15.12
CA LYS A 125 23.14 27.74 -14.19
C LYS A 125 24.55 27.49 -13.63
N GLN A 126 25.01 26.24 -13.64
CA GLN A 126 26.39 25.88 -13.29
C GLN A 126 27.39 26.10 -14.45
N GLY A 127 26.93 26.67 -15.58
CA GLY A 127 27.78 27.01 -16.71
C GLY A 127 28.00 25.85 -17.68
N VAL A 128 27.09 24.86 -17.72
CA VAL A 128 27.12 23.79 -18.73
C VAL A 128 26.18 24.16 -19.88
N ASP A 129 26.77 24.49 -21.02
CA ASP A 129 26.09 24.80 -22.29
C ASP A 129 26.20 23.66 -23.31
N HIS A 130 27.30 22.90 -23.27
CA HIS A 130 27.57 21.78 -24.14
C HIS A 130 28.06 20.56 -23.35
N ILE A 131 27.67 19.36 -23.78
CA ILE A 131 28.17 18.10 -23.23
C ILE A 131 28.99 17.42 -24.31
N GLN A 132 30.30 17.33 -24.09
CA GLN A 132 31.24 16.60 -24.93
C GLN A 132 31.44 15.20 -24.33
N GLY A 133 30.44 14.35 -24.54
CA GLY A 133 30.33 13.00 -24.00
C GLY A 133 28.94 12.44 -24.26
N ASN A 134 28.57 11.39 -23.54
CA ASN A 134 27.25 10.78 -23.62
C ASN A 134 26.29 11.36 -22.57
N LEU A 135 24.98 11.31 -22.88
CA LEU A 135 23.94 11.34 -21.86
C LEU A 135 23.63 9.89 -21.46
N VAL A 136 23.91 9.53 -20.21
CA VAL A 136 23.68 8.19 -19.67
C VAL A 136 22.43 8.19 -18.81
N ILE A 137 21.47 7.33 -19.12
CA ILE A 137 20.28 7.11 -18.28
C ILE A 137 20.57 5.92 -17.38
N ASP A 138 20.71 6.16 -16.09
CA ASP A 138 21.06 5.14 -15.10
C ASP A 138 19.81 4.75 -14.29
N THR A 139 19.34 3.53 -14.54
CA THR A 139 18.23 2.87 -13.83
C THR A 139 18.70 1.67 -13.00
N SER A 140 20.00 1.59 -12.68
CA SER A 140 20.63 0.43 -12.03
C SER A 140 20.15 0.13 -10.61
N VAL A 141 19.37 1.05 -10.00
CA VAL A 141 18.70 0.80 -8.72
C VAL A 141 17.71 -0.37 -8.79
N PHE A 142 17.16 -0.65 -9.97
CA PHE A 142 16.28 -1.78 -10.23
C PHE A 142 16.82 -2.67 -11.35
N ALA A 143 16.41 -3.93 -11.33
CA ALA A 143 16.77 -4.94 -12.32
C ALA A 143 15.59 -5.89 -12.57
N SER A 144 15.68 -6.70 -13.62
CA SER A 144 14.58 -7.56 -14.11
C SER A 144 13.43 -6.73 -14.72
N HIS A 145 12.19 -7.21 -14.60
CA HIS A 145 11.01 -6.61 -15.21
C HIS A 145 10.34 -5.58 -14.29
N ASP A 146 9.86 -4.47 -14.85
CA ASP A 146 9.07 -3.46 -14.14
C ASP A 146 7.60 -3.88 -13.88
N LYS A 147 7.26 -5.14 -14.15
CA LYS A 147 5.92 -5.71 -14.02
C LYS A 147 5.98 -6.98 -13.17
N ALA A 148 5.21 -6.98 -12.09
CA ALA A 148 5.21 -8.11 -11.17
C ALA A 148 4.52 -9.34 -11.81
N PRO A 149 4.95 -10.57 -11.45
CA PRO A 149 4.26 -11.79 -11.85
C PRO A 149 2.79 -11.79 -11.39
N GLY A 150 1.92 -12.33 -12.23
CA GLY A 150 0.48 -12.41 -11.95
C GLY A 150 -0.32 -11.16 -12.32
N TRP A 151 0.32 -10.09 -12.80
CA TRP A 151 -0.40 -8.95 -13.37
C TRP A 151 -1.06 -9.35 -14.70
N PRO A 152 -2.35 -9.02 -14.90
CA PRO A 152 -3.05 -9.31 -16.14
C PRO A 152 -2.48 -8.45 -17.28
N TRP A 153 -2.14 -9.10 -18.40
CA TRP A 153 -1.47 -8.43 -19.53
C TRP A 153 -2.31 -7.32 -20.19
N ASN A 154 -3.65 -7.43 -20.12
CA ASN A 154 -4.61 -6.52 -20.74
C ASN A 154 -4.81 -5.21 -19.96
N ASP A 155 -4.25 -5.09 -18.76
CA ASP A 155 -4.30 -3.84 -17.96
C ASP A 155 -3.02 -3.01 -18.10
N MET A 156 -2.11 -3.38 -18.99
CA MET A 156 -0.79 -2.75 -19.10
C MET A 156 -0.78 -1.42 -19.86
N THR A 157 -1.87 -1.09 -20.56
CA THR A 157 -1.98 0.08 -21.44
C THR A 157 -3.29 0.84 -21.28
N GLN A 158 -4.12 0.44 -20.32
CA GLN A 158 -5.38 1.13 -20.04
C GLN A 158 -5.14 2.43 -19.28
#